data_AF-T0YI30-F1
#
_entry.id   AF-T0YI30-F1
#
_cell.length_a   1.000
_cell.length_b   1.000
_cell.length_c   1.000
_cell.angle_alpha   90.00
_cell.angle_beta   90.00
_cell.angle_gamma   90.00
#
_symmetry.space_group_name_H-M   'P 1'
#
loop_
_entity.id
_entity.type
_entity.pdbx_description
1 polymer ?
#
loop_
_entity_poly.entity_id
_entity_poly.type
_entity_poly.pdbx_seq_one_letter_code
_entity_poly.pdbx_strand_id
1 'polypeptide(L)' 'MVHRRVRGLQTRIAKATRDQDWRRVKALQRFLVNSFSAKALAVKRVSENDGKRTPGV' A
#
# COMPACT_ATOMS: atom_id res chain seq x y z
N MET A 1 10.45 9.78 -4.49
CA MET A 1 10.51 9.43 -3.04
C MET A 1 9.33 8.59 -2.55
N VAL A 2 8.07 8.93 -2.89
CA VAL A 2 6.83 8.25 -2.44
C VAL A 2 6.83 6.73 -2.67
N HIS A 3 7.13 6.29 -3.89
CA HIS A 3 7.17 4.86 -4.25
C HIS A 3 8.18 4.04 -3.43
N ARG A 4 9.37 4.60 -3.15
CA ARG A 4 10.41 3.91 -2.37
C ARG A 4 9.95 3.68 -0.93
N ARG A 5 9.28 4.67 -0.33
CA ARG A 5 8.75 4.57 1.04
C ARG A 5 7.65 3.52 1.16
N VAL A 6 6.72 3.49 0.20
CA VAL A 6 5.65 2.47 0.12
C VAL A 6 6.24 1.08 -0.09
N ARG A 7 7.18 0.93 -1.04
CA ARG A 7 7.83 -0.36 -1.33
C ARG A 7 8.59 -0.90 -0.13
N GLY A 8 9.35 -0.07 0.58
CA GLY A 8 10.05 -0.48 1.81
C GLY A 8 9.10 -0.96 2.90
N LEU A 9 7.93 -0.34 3.04
CA LEU A 9 6.91 -0.78 4.00
C LEU A 9 6.28 -2.11 3.59
N GLN A 10 6.00 -2.30 2.29
CA GLN A 10 5.50 -3.56 1.76
C GLN A 10 6.51 -4.70 1.97
N THR A 11 7.81 -4.46 1.77
CA THR A 11 8.87 -5.44 2.09
C THR A 11 8.88 -5.80 3.57
N ARG A 12 8.69 -4.83 4.47
CA ARG A 12 8.60 -5.09 5.91
C ARG A 12 7.38 -5.91 6.29
N ILE A 13 6.24 -5.68 5.64
CA ILE A 13 5.03 -6.50 5.79
C ILE A 13 5.34 -7.93 5.34
N ALA A 14 5.92 -8.13 4.15
CA ALA A 14 6.26 -9.46 3.64
C ALA A 14 7.21 -10.23 4.56
N LYS A 15 8.20 -9.53 5.13
CA LYS A 15 9.11 -10.13 6.13
C LYS A 15 8.36 -10.53 7.41
N ALA A 16 7.57 -9.62 7.99
CA ALA A 16 6.78 -9.92 9.20
C ALA A 16 5.75 -11.05 8.99
N THR A 17 5.17 -11.15 7.79
CA THR A 17 4.28 -12.27 7.41
C THR A 17 5.05 -13.58 7.37
N ARG A 18 6.26 -13.60 6.80
CA ARG A 18 7.12 -14.80 6.76
C ARG A 18 7.50 -15.25 8.17
N ASP A 19 7.77 -14.30 9.06
CA ASP A 19 8.14 -14.55 10.46
C ASP A 19 6.90 -14.85 11.35
N GLN A 20 5.69 -14.93 10.77
CA GLN A 20 4.40 -15.12 11.46
C GLN A 20 4.10 -14.10 12.58
N ASP A 21 4.73 -12.92 12.54
CA ASP A 21 4.47 -11.84 13.49
C ASP A 21 3.23 -11.03 13.06
N TRP A 22 2.06 -11.61 13.33
CA TRP A 22 0.77 -11.03 12.95
C TRP A 22 0.49 -9.68 13.61
N ARG A 23 1.02 -9.43 14.80
CA ARG A 23 0.86 -8.14 15.50
C ARG A 23 1.60 -7.05 14.73
N ARG A 24 2.83 -7.34 14.28
CA ARG A 24 3.64 -6.44 13.46
C ARG A 24 3.03 -6.23 12.07
N VAL A 25 2.51 -7.28 11.44
CA VAL A 25 1.80 -7.18 10.15
C VAL A 25 0.64 -6.20 10.25
N LYS A 26 -0.26 -6.35 11.24
CA LYS A 26 -1.41 -5.45 11.43
C LYS A 26 -0.97 -4.01 11.66
N ALA A 27 0.06 -3.78 12.47
CA ALA A 27 0.59 -2.44 12.72
C ALA A 27 1.16 -1.78 11.45
N LEU A 28 1.94 -2.53 10.67
CA LEU A 28 2.54 -2.05 9.43
C LEU A 28 1.49 -1.80 8.34
N GLN A 29 0.48 -2.65 8.22
CA GLN A 29 -0.66 -2.44 7.31
C GLN A 29 -1.44 -1.19 7.70
N ARG A 30 -1.74 -1.00 8.99
CA ARG A 30 -2.42 0.22 9.47
C ARG A 30 -1.62 1.47 9.15
N PHE A 31 -0.30 1.44 9.31
CA PHE A 31 0.57 2.56 8.94
C PHE A 31 0.59 2.80 7.42
N LEU A 32 0.62 1.73 6.61
CA LEU A 32 0.61 1.84 5.15
C LEU A 32 -0.65 2.53 4.65
N VAL A 33 -1.83 2.03 5.04
CA VAL A 33 -3.14 2.51 4.56
C VAL A 33 -3.41 3.96 5.00
N ASN A 34 -2.93 4.34 6.19
CA ASN A 34 -3.11 5.70 6.70
C ASN A 34 -2.06 6.70 6.21
N SER A 35 -1.02 6.25 5.50
CA SER A 35 0.01 7.15 4.98
C SER A 35 -0.48 7.96 3.78
N PHE A 36 -0.28 9.28 3.82
CA PHE A 36 -0.54 10.17 2.69
C PHE A 36 0.14 9.70 1.40
N SER A 37 1.39 9.23 1.50
CA SER A 37 2.16 8.69 0.38
C SER A 37 1.49 7.49 -0.29
N ALA A 38 0.87 6.60 0.49
CA ALA A 38 0.18 5.43 -0.05
C ALA A 38 -1.14 5.81 -0.72
N LYS A 39 -1.88 6.76 -0.13
CA LYS A 39 -3.13 7.30 -0.69
C LYS A 39 -2.88 8.03 -2.01
N ALA A 40 -1.91 8.94 -2.07
CA ALA A 40 -1.55 9.65 -3.29
C ALA A 40 -1.12 8.69 -4.40
N LEU A 41 -0.37 7.63 -4.05
CA LEU A 41 0.01 6.61 -5.01
C LEU A 41 -1.19 5.79 -5.52
N ALA A 42 -2.16 5.50 -4.66
CA ALA A 42 -3.37 4.79 -5.06
C ALA A 42 -4.21 5.62 -6.04
N VAL A 43 -4.43 6.90 -5.76
CA VAL A 43 -5.13 7.83 -6.66
C VAL A 43 -4.41 7.91 -8.00
N LYS A 44 -3.09 8.14 -7.97
CA LYS A 44 -2.27 8.20 -9.18
C LYS A 44 -2.43 6.96 -10.07
N ARG A 45 -2.40 5.76 -9.47
CA ARG A 45 -2.61 4.51 -10.21
C ARG A 45 -3.99 4.38 -10.85
N VAL A 46 -5.03 4.87 -10.18
CA VAL A 46 -6.39 4.85 -10.72
C VAL A 46 -6.53 5.84 -11.87
N SER A 47 -5.93 7.04 -11.72
CA SER A 47 -5.96 8.08 -12.76
C SER A 47 -5.13 7.73 -14.00
N GLU A 48 -4.03 7.01 -13.83
CA GLU A 48 -3.16 6.56 -14.94
C GLU A 48 -3.63 5.25 -15.60
N ASN A 49 -4.67 4.60 -15.07
CA ASN A 49 -5.26 3.44 -15.72
C ASN A 49 -6.22 3.93 -16.81
N ASP A 50 -6.03 3.49 -18.06
CA ASP A 50 -6.80 3.88 -19.26
C ASP A 50 -8.33 3.57 -19.21
N GLY A 51 -8.85 3.21 -18.04
CA GLY A 51 -10.29 3.20 -17.76
C GLY A 51 -11.04 2.11 -18.50
N LYS A 52 -10.92 0.86 -18.06
CA LYS A 52 -11.95 -0.15 -18.37
C LYS A 52 -13.10 0.03 -17.39
N ARG A 53 -14.29 0.42 -17.88
CA ARG A 53 -15.59 0.55 -17.20
C ARG A 53 -15.61 -0.06 -15.80
N THR A 54 -15.21 0.72 -14.79
CA THR A 54 -15.28 0.30 -13.39
C THR A 54 -16.71 0.56 -12.91
N PRO A 55 -17.51 -0.47 -12.56
CA PRO A 55 -18.87 -0.25 -12.10
C PRO A 55 -18.86 0.63 -10.84
N GLY A 56 -19.57 1.77 -10.87
CA GLY A 56 -19.68 2.70 -9.73
C GLY A 56 -18.83 3.97 -9.81
N VAL A 57 -18.24 4.28 -10.96
CA VAL A 57 -17.84 5.65 -11.36
C VAL A 57 -18.92 6.22 -12.29
#